data_AF-A0AAU8M2J8-F1
#
_entry.id   AF-A0AAU8M2J8-F1
#
_cell.length_a   1.000
_cell.length_b   1.000
_cell.length_c   1.000
_cell.angle_alpha   90.00
_cell.angle_beta   90.00
_cell.angle_gamma   90.00
#
_symmetry.space_group_name_H-M   'P 1'
#
loop_
_entity.id
_entity.type
_entity.pdbx_description
1 polymer ?
#
loop_
_entity_poly.entity_id
_entity_poly.type
_entity_poly.pdbx_seq_one_letter_code
_entity_poly.pdbx_strand_id
1 'polypeptide(L)'
;MPARGQQLFALILLVQTAIAQETAQKDVPAEAAAQLAVAETYKNRKLLEQSRQEYSELLKKYPNSFSIAYDYGRLLAQMKEYQESAKILEAALKLGSDSSGQLLDPSLYNTLGYVHLRMGEFDQALEYFKMATAPEIYKRLSESTRMKIHNNTGFALMLIDRYEEALDEFAKARDMGSQIAVKNIDKVNSLIETQEKQNPDLPGIFAVVIHSTKSIKQLDTLASTLTEKIQKAAPKAKQQELNNPVIYVMNNGMYVITLASNSSYAKARALLAVVKKVIPDAFVSSTTNWELYQIAGAQVPTQEAPGK
;
A
#
# COMPACT_ATOMS: atom_id res chain seq x y z
N MET A 1 13.49 -15.85 56.52
CA MET A 1 13.93 -14.75 55.62
C MET A 1 13.34 -14.95 54.22
N PRO A 2 12.12 -14.50 53.91
CA PRO A 2 11.55 -14.52 52.56
C PRO A 2 11.72 -13.17 51.81
N ALA A 3 12.63 -12.30 52.25
CA ALA A 3 12.57 -10.87 51.95
C ALA A 3 13.10 -10.47 50.57
N ARG A 4 14.15 -11.11 50.03
CA ARG A 4 14.81 -10.63 48.79
C ARG A 4 14.02 -10.94 47.51
N GLY A 5 13.41 -12.11 47.40
CA GLY A 5 12.62 -12.49 46.22
C GLY A 5 11.33 -11.69 46.08
N GLN A 6 10.63 -11.47 47.20
CA GLN A 6 9.40 -10.67 47.22
C GLN A 6 9.68 -9.18 47.00
N GLN A 7 10.79 -8.65 47.52
CA GLN A 7 11.21 -7.27 47.25
C GLN A 7 11.60 -7.07 45.79
N LEU A 8 12.29 -8.02 45.16
CA LEU A 8 12.65 -7.93 43.74
C LEU A 8 11.41 -7.98 42.84
N PHE A 9 10.45 -8.85 43.15
CA PHE A 9 9.18 -8.93 42.42
C PHE A 9 8.34 -7.66 42.60
N ALA A 10 8.23 -7.15 43.82
CA ALA A 10 7.53 -5.89 44.11
C ALA A 10 8.19 -4.68 43.43
N LEU A 11 9.53 -4.67 43.33
CA LEU A 11 10.28 -3.62 42.63
C LEU A 11 10.07 -3.69 41.12
N ILE A 12 10.06 -4.90 40.53
CA ILE A 12 9.72 -5.09 39.11
C ILE A 12 8.30 -4.62 38.84
N LEU A 13 7.35 -4.98 39.70
CA LEU A 13 5.96 -4.54 39.59
C LEU A 13 5.84 -3.01 39.70
N LEU A 14 6.53 -2.39 40.66
CA LEU A 14 6.55 -0.94 40.84
C LEU A 14 7.14 -0.20 39.64
N VAL A 15 8.25 -0.70 39.10
CA VAL A 15 8.89 -0.14 37.89
C VAL A 15 7.97 -0.31 36.68
N GLN A 16 7.30 -1.46 36.53
CA GLN A 16 6.30 -1.67 35.48
C GLN A 16 5.09 -0.74 35.63
N THR A 17 4.61 -0.50 36.85
CA THR A 17 3.50 0.44 37.10
C THR A 17 3.88 1.89 36.87
N ALA A 18 5.13 2.29 37.16
CA ALA A 18 5.61 3.64 36.89
C ALA A 18 5.77 3.88 35.38
N ILE A 19 6.30 2.90 34.63
CA ILE A 19 6.38 2.94 33.16
C ILE A 19 4.96 2.98 32.56
N ALA A 20 4.00 2.23 33.13
CA ALA A 20 2.61 2.23 32.70
C ALA A 20 1.89 3.57 32.93
N GLN A 21 2.20 4.29 34.01
CA GLN A 21 1.66 5.64 34.27
C GLN A 21 2.21 6.69 33.30
N GLU A 22 3.46 6.54 32.85
CA GLU A 22 4.11 7.47 31.92
C GLU A 22 3.71 7.22 30.44
N THR A 23 3.19 6.02 30.13
CA THR A 23 2.81 5.58 28.78
C THR A 23 1.31 5.38 28.58
N ALA A 24 0.48 5.86 29.52
CA ALA A 24 -0.96 5.60 29.56
C ALA A 24 -1.66 6.00 28.25
N GLN A 25 -1.96 5.00 27.42
CA GLN A 25 -2.75 5.17 26.21
C GLN A 25 -4.21 5.42 26.62
N LYS A 26 -4.84 6.44 26.03
CA LYS A 26 -6.10 7.04 26.51
C LYS A 26 -7.27 6.05 26.64
N ASP A 27 -7.28 5.00 25.83
CA ASP A 27 -8.32 3.96 25.76
C ASP A 27 -7.90 2.63 26.41
N VAL A 28 -6.75 2.57 27.08
CA VAL A 28 -6.28 1.39 27.82
C VAL A 28 -6.67 1.55 29.30
N PRO A 29 -7.51 0.65 29.86
CA PRO A 29 -7.86 0.68 31.27
C PRO A 29 -6.62 0.56 32.18
N ALA A 30 -6.63 1.23 33.32
CA ALA A 30 -5.48 1.25 34.24
C ALA A 30 -5.08 -0.18 34.69
N GLU A 31 -6.06 -1.05 34.88
CA GLU A 31 -5.88 -2.46 35.26
C GLU A 31 -5.28 -3.31 34.13
N ALA A 32 -5.31 -2.83 32.88
CA ALA A 32 -4.71 -3.49 31.73
C ALA A 32 -3.25 -3.07 31.51
N ALA A 33 -2.85 -1.91 32.02
CA ALA A 33 -1.59 -1.26 31.64
C ALA A 33 -0.35 -2.07 32.03
N ALA A 34 -0.36 -2.73 33.21
CA ALA A 34 0.74 -3.58 33.64
C ALA A 34 0.91 -4.83 32.74
N GLN A 35 -0.19 -5.48 32.38
CA GLN A 35 -0.16 -6.65 31.50
C GLN A 35 0.24 -6.25 30.06
N LEU A 36 -0.23 -5.09 29.58
CA LEU A 36 0.20 -4.54 28.30
C LEU A 36 1.72 -4.29 28.27
N ALA A 37 2.28 -3.74 29.35
CA ALA A 37 3.73 -3.54 29.48
C ALA A 37 4.52 -4.87 29.48
N VAL A 38 3.97 -5.93 30.07
CA VAL A 38 4.53 -7.29 30.00
C VAL A 38 4.52 -7.80 28.55
N ALA A 39 3.39 -7.68 27.85
CA ALA A 39 3.26 -8.08 26.45
C ALA A 39 4.28 -7.35 25.55
N GLU A 40 4.45 -6.03 25.73
CA GLU A 40 5.45 -5.23 25.02
C GLU A 40 6.89 -5.62 25.36
N THR A 41 7.16 -5.95 26.62
CA THR A 41 8.48 -6.42 27.05
C THR A 41 8.83 -7.74 26.37
N TYR A 42 7.88 -8.68 26.29
CA TYR A 42 8.08 -9.93 25.55
C TYR A 42 8.31 -9.67 24.05
N LYS A 43 7.52 -8.79 23.43
CA LYS A 43 7.72 -8.39 22.02
C LYS A 43 9.12 -7.86 21.75
N ASN A 44 9.56 -6.91 22.58
CA ASN A 44 10.88 -6.26 22.45
C ASN A 44 12.04 -7.23 22.67
N ARG A 45 11.85 -8.25 23.52
CA ARG A 45 12.81 -9.35 23.74
C ARG A 45 12.72 -10.46 22.68
N LYS A 46 11.88 -10.32 21.66
CA LYS A 46 11.61 -11.32 20.61
C LYS A 46 11.01 -12.64 21.15
N LEU A 47 10.39 -12.58 22.31
CA LEU A 47 9.63 -13.66 22.93
C LEU A 47 8.19 -13.61 22.39
N LEU A 48 8.05 -13.84 21.08
CA LEU A 48 6.82 -13.49 20.34
C LEU A 48 5.60 -14.30 20.77
N GLU A 49 5.80 -15.58 21.11
CA GLU A 49 4.73 -16.46 21.58
C GLU A 49 4.17 -16.04 22.94
N GLN A 50 5.04 -15.69 23.89
CA GLN A 50 4.61 -15.16 25.18
C GLN A 50 3.90 -13.81 25.02
N SER A 51 4.43 -12.94 24.15
CA SER A 51 3.78 -11.67 23.83
C SER A 51 2.38 -11.89 23.23
N ARG A 52 2.25 -12.86 22.31
CA ARG A 52 0.98 -13.22 21.66
C ARG A 52 -0.05 -13.68 22.68
N GLN A 53 0.35 -14.53 23.64
CA GLN A 53 -0.54 -14.99 24.69
C GLN A 53 -1.08 -13.82 25.52
N GLU A 54 -0.20 -12.94 26.00
CA GLU A 54 -0.60 -11.78 26.80
C GLU A 54 -1.54 -10.84 26.02
N TYR A 55 -1.22 -10.57 24.75
CA TYR A 55 -2.07 -9.76 23.88
C TYR A 55 -3.45 -10.39 23.62
N SER A 56 -3.49 -11.70 23.41
CA SER A 56 -4.74 -12.44 23.21
C SER A 56 -5.65 -12.35 24.44
N GLU A 57 -5.08 -12.54 25.64
CA GLU A 57 -5.80 -12.41 26.90
C GLU A 57 -6.30 -10.98 27.15
N LEU A 58 -5.45 -9.97 26.89
CA LEU A 58 -5.80 -8.56 26.97
C LEU A 58 -6.95 -8.20 26.03
N LEU A 59 -6.87 -8.60 24.75
CA LEU A 59 -7.91 -8.28 23.77
C LEU A 59 -9.23 -8.97 24.11
N LYS A 60 -9.20 -10.20 24.65
CA LYS A 60 -10.39 -10.88 25.13
C LYS A 60 -11.07 -10.14 26.29
N LYS A 61 -10.29 -9.58 27.21
CA LYS A 61 -10.80 -8.84 28.37
C LYS A 61 -11.26 -7.42 28.01
N TYR A 62 -10.60 -6.79 27.04
CA TYR A 62 -10.84 -5.41 26.64
C TYR A 62 -11.02 -5.30 25.11
N PRO A 63 -12.08 -5.91 24.55
CA PRO A 63 -12.26 -6.02 23.09
C PRO A 63 -12.47 -4.69 22.37
N ASN A 64 -12.78 -3.62 23.12
CA ASN A 64 -13.05 -2.29 22.58
C ASN A 64 -11.87 -1.31 22.74
N SER A 65 -10.68 -1.79 23.15
CA SER A 65 -9.48 -0.95 23.16
C SER A 65 -8.82 -0.97 21.78
N PHE A 66 -8.78 0.20 21.14
CA PHE A 66 -8.02 0.45 19.93
C PHE A 66 -6.56 0.07 20.13
N SER A 67 -5.95 0.55 21.22
CA SER A 67 -4.53 0.42 21.48
C SER A 67 -4.09 -1.03 21.67
N ILE A 68 -4.85 -1.81 22.44
CA ILE A 68 -4.59 -3.25 22.62
C ILE A 68 -4.72 -3.99 21.27
N ALA A 69 -5.80 -3.73 20.52
CA ALA A 69 -6.00 -4.35 19.21
C ALA A 69 -4.88 -3.96 18.23
N TYR A 70 -4.50 -2.68 18.20
CA TYR A 70 -3.47 -2.18 17.29
C TYR A 70 -2.10 -2.77 17.59
N ASP A 71 -1.68 -2.78 18.86
CA ASP A 71 -0.38 -3.35 19.24
C ASP A 71 -0.34 -4.87 19.05
N TYR A 72 -1.46 -5.58 19.29
CA TYR A 72 -1.55 -7.00 18.96
C TYR A 72 -1.44 -7.24 17.45
N GLY A 73 -2.15 -6.47 16.64
CA GLY A 73 -2.06 -6.54 15.18
C GLY A 73 -0.63 -6.31 14.67
N ARG A 74 0.12 -5.38 15.27
CA ARG A 74 1.54 -5.15 14.96
C ARG A 74 2.44 -6.33 15.34
N LEU A 75 2.19 -6.98 16.48
CA LEU A 75 2.90 -8.21 16.86
C LEU A 75 2.65 -9.32 15.82
N LEU A 76 1.39 -9.55 15.43
CA LEU A 76 1.05 -10.56 14.43
C LEU A 76 1.74 -10.29 13.08
N ALA A 77 1.83 -9.03 12.66
CA ALA A 77 2.59 -8.64 11.47
C ALA A 77 4.09 -8.96 11.60
N GLN A 78 4.68 -8.76 12.79
CA GLN A 78 6.06 -9.13 13.10
C GLN A 78 6.27 -10.65 13.08
N MET A 79 5.26 -11.42 13.53
CA MET A 79 5.22 -12.89 13.44
C MET A 79 4.97 -13.41 12.03
N LYS A 80 4.69 -12.51 11.07
CA LYS A 80 4.31 -12.82 9.68
C LYS A 80 2.94 -13.49 9.54
N GLU A 81 2.09 -13.40 10.55
CA GLU A 81 0.70 -13.85 10.55
C GLU A 81 -0.19 -12.75 9.93
N TYR A 82 0.02 -12.48 8.63
CA TYR A 82 -0.53 -11.30 7.96
C TYR A 82 -2.06 -11.29 7.89
N GLN A 83 -2.68 -12.44 7.63
CA GLN A 83 -4.15 -12.53 7.52
C GLN A 83 -4.84 -12.23 8.85
N GLU A 84 -4.28 -12.73 9.96
CA GLU A 84 -4.83 -12.45 11.30
C GLU A 84 -4.53 -11.02 11.72
N SER A 85 -3.32 -10.54 11.45
CA SER A 85 -2.93 -9.14 11.63
C SER A 85 -3.90 -8.19 10.93
N ALA A 86 -4.22 -8.41 9.65
CA ALA A 86 -5.16 -7.59 8.90
C ALA A 86 -6.53 -7.52 9.60
N LYS A 87 -7.10 -8.67 9.98
CA LYS A 87 -8.40 -8.73 10.68
C LYS A 87 -8.40 -7.92 11.99
N ILE A 88 -7.37 -8.08 12.80
CA ILE A 88 -7.26 -7.37 14.08
C ILE A 88 -7.03 -5.86 13.87
N LEU A 89 -6.19 -5.47 12.91
CA LEU A 89 -5.91 -4.07 12.58
C LEU A 89 -7.13 -3.37 11.96
N GLU A 90 -7.92 -4.06 11.13
CA GLU A 90 -9.18 -3.53 10.60
C GLU A 90 -10.24 -3.38 11.70
N ALA A 91 -10.26 -4.28 12.69
CA ALA A 91 -11.09 -4.11 13.87
C ALA A 91 -10.63 -2.89 14.69
N ALA A 92 -9.31 -2.72 14.90
CA ALA A 92 -8.75 -1.54 15.55
C ALA A 92 -9.15 -0.26 14.81
N LEU A 93 -9.07 -0.22 13.48
CA LEU A 93 -9.48 0.94 12.67
C LEU A 93 -10.93 1.36 12.94
N LYS A 94 -11.84 0.42 13.19
CA LYS A 94 -13.25 0.69 13.52
C LYS A 94 -13.46 1.20 14.95
N LEU A 95 -12.54 0.89 15.86
CA LEU A 95 -12.58 1.31 17.27
C LEU A 95 -11.96 2.71 17.46
N GLY A 96 -10.91 3.01 16.70
CA GLY A 96 -10.03 4.14 16.95
C GLY A 96 -10.58 5.45 16.39
N SER A 97 -11.38 6.16 17.17
CA SER A 97 -11.57 7.60 16.96
C SER A 97 -11.68 8.29 18.32
N ASP A 98 -10.99 9.41 18.47
CA ASP A 98 -11.14 10.25 19.64
C ASP A 98 -12.49 11.00 19.63
N SER A 99 -12.74 11.81 20.66
CA SER A 99 -13.97 12.60 20.79
C SER A 99 -14.18 13.62 19.65
N SER A 100 -13.16 13.89 18.83
CA SER A 100 -13.22 14.75 17.65
C SER A 100 -13.37 13.97 16.34
N GLY A 101 -13.50 12.63 16.42
CA GLY A 101 -13.60 11.75 15.25
C GLY A 101 -12.25 11.45 14.58
N GLN A 102 -11.12 11.78 15.23
CA GLN A 102 -9.80 11.53 14.67
C GLN A 102 -9.24 10.19 15.14
N LEU A 103 -8.63 9.44 14.22
CA LEU A 103 -7.95 8.18 14.55
C LEU A 103 -6.88 8.40 15.63
N LEU A 104 -6.88 7.54 16.66
CA LEU A 104 -6.00 7.67 17.83
C LEU A 104 -4.51 7.61 17.44
N ASP A 105 -4.11 6.63 16.63
CA ASP A 105 -2.79 6.57 16.00
C ASP A 105 -2.91 6.41 14.47
N PRO A 106 -2.61 7.45 13.68
CA PRO A 106 -2.66 7.38 12.22
C PRO A 106 -1.60 6.45 11.59
N SER A 107 -0.59 6.01 12.34
CA SER A 107 0.40 5.03 11.90
C SER A 107 -0.23 3.66 11.57
N LEU A 108 -1.46 3.40 12.04
CA LEU A 108 -2.24 2.22 11.69
C LEU A 108 -2.39 2.05 10.18
N TYR A 109 -2.61 3.13 9.41
CA TYR A 109 -2.73 3.06 7.96
C TYR A 109 -1.45 2.52 7.30
N ASN A 110 -0.27 2.95 7.78
CA ASN A 110 1.00 2.39 7.29
C ASN A 110 1.13 0.89 7.63
N THR A 111 0.67 0.48 8.81
CA THR A 111 0.74 -0.92 9.25
C THR A 111 -0.20 -1.80 8.42
N LEU A 112 -1.44 -1.39 8.21
CA LEU A 112 -2.37 -2.06 7.29
C LEU A 112 -1.79 -2.13 5.88
N GLY A 113 -1.30 -1.00 5.35
CA GLY A 113 -0.68 -0.98 4.03
C GLY A 113 0.50 -1.96 3.91
N TYR A 114 1.36 -2.02 4.94
CA TYR A 114 2.45 -3.00 5.00
C TYR A 114 1.93 -4.44 5.04
N VAL A 115 0.91 -4.74 5.84
CA VAL A 115 0.35 -6.09 5.96
C VAL A 115 -0.25 -6.56 4.63
N HIS A 116 -1.06 -5.73 3.96
CA HIS A 116 -1.59 -6.03 2.63
C HIS A 116 -0.49 -6.18 1.58
N LEU A 117 0.54 -5.33 1.60
CA LEU A 117 1.72 -5.47 0.74
C LEU A 117 2.40 -6.83 0.93
N ARG A 118 2.49 -7.33 2.16
CA ARG A 118 3.09 -8.64 2.45
C ARG A 118 2.21 -9.83 2.07
N MET A 119 0.91 -9.62 1.90
CA MET A 119 -0.04 -10.60 1.34
C MET A 119 -0.09 -10.57 -0.19
N GLY A 120 0.59 -9.61 -0.85
CA GLY A 120 0.52 -9.42 -2.31
C GLY A 120 -0.73 -8.64 -2.76
N GLU A 121 -1.47 -8.06 -1.82
CA GLU A 121 -2.69 -7.28 -2.07
C GLU A 121 -2.32 -5.82 -2.33
N PHE A 122 -1.62 -5.57 -3.44
CA PHE A 122 -0.96 -4.28 -3.69
C PHE A 122 -1.91 -3.09 -3.76
N ASP A 123 -3.11 -3.26 -4.33
CA ASP A 123 -4.06 -2.14 -4.43
C ASP A 123 -4.64 -1.74 -3.07
N GLN A 124 -4.97 -2.70 -2.21
CA GLN A 124 -5.36 -2.41 -0.83
C GLN A 124 -4.21 -1.77 -0.06
N ALA A 125 -2.97 -2.22 -0.28
CA ALA A 125 -1.81 -1.60 0.33
C ALA A 125 -1.68 -0.11 -0.07
N LEU A 126 -1.82 0.19 -1.36
CA LEU A 126 -1.75 1.55 -1.89
C LEU A 126 -2.93 2.42 -1.42
N GLU A 127 -4.14 1.87 -1.28
CA GLU A 127 -5.27 2.58 -0.68
C GLU A 127 -4.96 3.03 0.76
N TYR A 128 -4.40 2.15 1.60
CA TYR A 128 -4.01 2.50 2.96
C TYR A 128 -2.83 3.48 3.03
N PHE A 129 -1.81 3.34 2.18
CA PHE A 129 -0.74 4.35 2.11
C PHE A 129 -1.25 5.72 1.64
N LYS A 130 -2.24 5.75 0.74
CA LYS A 130 -2.92 6.99 0.33
C LYS A 130 -3.65 7.64 1.50
N MET A 131 -4.36 6.86 2.33
CA MET A 131 -4.97 7.38 3.56
C MET A 131 -3.91 7.94 4.53
N ALA A 132 -2.76 7.27 4.66
CA ALA A 132 -1.66 7.70 5.52
C ALA A 132 -0.98 9.00 5.06
N THR A 133 -1.05 9.32 3.76
CA THR A 133 -0.46 10.53 3.15
C THR A 133 -1.44 11.69 3.00
N ALA A 134 -2.71 11.52 3.39
CA ALA A 134 -3.67 12.60 3.42
C ALA A 134 -3.18 13.74 4.36
N PRO A 135 -3.22 15.03 3.98
CA PRO A 135 -2.50 16.11 4.67
C PRO A 135 -2.79 16.20 6.18
N GLU A 136 -4.04 16.02 6.58
CA GLU A 136 -4.50 16.05 7.97
C GLU A 136 -3.98 14.87 8.82
N ILE A 137 -3.75 13.73 8.19
CA ILE A 137 -3.17 12.52 8.79
C ILE A 137 -1.64 12.64 8.82
N TYR A 138 -1.05 12.99 7.68
CA TYR A 138 0.38 12.99 7.45
C TYR A 138 1.15 13.96 8.37
N LYS A 139 0.56 15.12 8.68
CA LYS A 139 1.13 16.10 9.61
C LYS A 139 1.21 15.60 11.06
N ARG A 140 0.40 14.60 11.43
CA ARG A 140 0.37 13.99 12.77
C ARG A 140 1.38 12.85 12.92
N LEU A 141 1.95 12.38 11.82
CA LEU A 141 2.92 11.29 11.83
C LEU A 141 4.32 11.76 12.22
N SER A 142 5.10 10.86 12.82
CA SER A 142 6.54 11.09 12.99
C SER A 142 7.26 11.09 11.63
N GLU A 143 8.41 11.75 11.54
CA GLU A 143 9.24 11.72 10.33
C GLU A 143 9.67 10.29 9.96
N SER A 144 9.99 9.46 10.96
CA SER A 144 10.30 8.04 10.74
C SER A 144 9.13 7.27 10.11
N THR A 145 7.89 7.55 10.55
CA THR A 145 6.71 6.90 9.96
C THR A 145 6.45 7.41 8.54
N ARG A 146 6.57 8.71 8.28
CA ARG A 146 6.45 9.28 6.92
C ARG A 146 7.46 8.65 5.95
N MET A 147 8.72 8.54 6.37
CA MET A 147 9.77 7.88 5.57
C MET A 147 9.44 6.40 5.29
N LYS A 148 8.88 5.67 6.26
CA LYS A 148 8.45 4.26 6.06
C LYS A 148 7.31 4.16 5.06
N ILE A 149 6.32 5.06 5.12
CA ILE A 149 5.18 5.07 4.18
C ILE A 149 5.69 5.23 2.75
N HIS A 150 6.57 6.21 2.50
CA HIS A 150 7.12 6.43 1.17
C HIS A 150 7.97 5.24 0.68
N ASN A 151 8.78 4.63 1.54
CA ASN A 151 9.50 3.41 1.19
C ASN A 151 8.56 2.26 0.82
N ASN A 152 7.52 2.03 1.63
CA ASN A 152 6.59 0.93 1.40
C ASN A 152 5.71 1.17 0.16
N THR A 153 5.31 2.43 -0.07
CA THR A 153 4.54 2.83 -1.27
C THR A 153 5.38 2.63 -2.52
N GLY A 154 6.63 3.12 -2.54
CA GLY A 154 7.54 2.92 -3.65
C GLY A 154 7.82 1.43 -3.92
N PHE A 155 7.96 0.63 -2.86
CA PHE A 155 8.15 -0.81 -3.02
C PHE A 155 6.91 -1.52 -3.57
N ALA A 156 5.71 -1.15 -3.12
CA ALA A 156 4.46 -1.67 -3.66
C ALA A 156 4.31 -1.32 -5.16
N LEU A 157 4.56 -0.07 -5.52
CA LEU A 157 4.51 0.41 -6.92
C LEU A 157 5.53 -0.30 -7.81
N MET A 158 6.75 -0.52 -7.31
CA MET A 158 7.78 -1.28 -8.02
C MET A 158 7.35 -2.73 -8.29
N LEU A 159 6.64 -3.38 -7.36
CA LEU A 159 6.17 -4.76 -7.57
C LEU A 159 5.05 -4.91 -8.60
N ILE A 160 4.38 -3.81 -8.97
CA ILE A 160 3.32 -3.76 -9.99
C ILE A 160 3.75 -2.95 -11.23
N ASP A 161 5.06 -2.84 -11.45
CA ASP A 161 5.69 -2.19 -12.60
C ASP A 161 5.35 -0.70 -12.79
N ARG A 162 4.87 -0.02 -11.75
CA ARG A 162 4.62 1.43 -11.74
C ARG A 162 5.89 2.18 -11.37
N TYR A 163 6.94 2.01 -12.18
CA TYR A 163 8.31 2.40 -11.83
C TYR A 163 8.51 3.90 -11.68
N GLU A 164 7.89 4.73 -12.51
CA GLU A 164 7.99 6.19 -12.38
C GLU A 164 7.48 6.68 -11.04
N GLU A 165 6.31 6.18 -10.62
CA GLU A 165 5.73 6.55 -9.33
C GLU A 165 6.52 5.94 -8.17
N ALA A 166 7.08 4.74 -8.36
CA ALA A 166 7.99 4.15 -7.38
C ALA A 166 9.21 5.04 -7.14
N LEU A 167 9.82 5.58 -8.22
CA LEU A 167 10.94 6.50 -8.13
C LEU A 167 10.57 7.80 -7.39
N ASP A 168 9.38 8.36 -7.65
CA ASP A 168 8.90 9.56 -6.95
C ASP A 168 8.76 9.31 -5.44
N GLU A 169 8.19 8.17 -5.05
CA GLU A 169 8.04 7.79 -3.64
C GLU A 169 9.37 7.49 -2.97
N PHE A 170 10.28 6.77 -3.64
CA PHE A 170 11.62 6.55 -3.11
C PHE A 170 12.43 7.86 -3.01
N ALA A 171 12.26 8.81 -3.94
CA ALA A 171 12.91 10.11 -3.84
C ALA A 171 12.46 10.85 -2.57
N LYS A 172 11.16 10.89 -2.27
CA LYS A 172 10.63 11.46 -1.01
C LYS A 172 11.26 10.78 0.23
N ALA A 173 11.35 9.45 0.24
CA ALA A 173 11.97 8.72 1.34
C ALA A 173 13.49 8.95 1.46
N ARG A 174 14.20 9.05 0.34
CA ARG A 174 15.64 9.37 0.28
C ARG A 174 15.90 10.76 0.85
N ASP A 175 15.07 11.73 0.49
CA ASP A 175 15.23 13.12 0.96
C ASP A 175 14.99 13.24 2.48
N MET A 176 14.32 12.25 3.09
CA MET A 176 14.21 12.03 4.55
C MET A 176 15.33 11.16 5.13
N GLY A 177 16.39 10.87 4.36
CA GLY A 177 17.56 10.12 4.80
C GLY A 177 17.51 8.60 4.62
N SER A 178 16.52 8.06 3.90
CA SER A 178 16.39 6.60 3.73
C SER A 178 17.45 6.00 2.80
N GLN A 179 18.35 5.19 3.36
CA GLN A 179 19.33 4.41 2.58
C GLN A 179 18.69 3.22 1.83
N ILE A 180 17.54 2.73 2.32
CA ILE A 180 16.78 1.67 1.63
C ILE A 180 16.21 2.23 0.32
N ALA A 181 15.70 3.46 0.34
CA ALA A 181 15.19 4.13 -0.84
C ALA A 181 16.25 4.31 -1.93
N VAL A 182 17.48 4.70 -1.56
CA VAL A 182 18.61 4.83 -2.51
C VAL A 182 18.84 3.51 -3.27
N LYS A 183 18.96 2.40 -2.53
CA LYS A 183 19.17 1.07 -3.14
C LYS A 183 18.00 0.66 -4.04
N ASN A 184 16.78 1.00 -3.65
CA ASN A 184 15.60 0.70 -4.45
C ASN A 184 15.50 1.57 -5.70
N ILE A 185 15.95 2.83 -5.66
CA ILE A 185 16.07 3.69 -6.86
C ILE A 185 16.99 3.02 -7.88
N ASP A 186 18.17 2.56 -7.46
CA ASP A 186 19.11 1.86 -8.35
C ASP A 186 18.49 0.60 -8.95
N LYS A 187 17.76 -0.16 -8.13
CA LYS A 187 17.03 -1.35 -8.58
C LYS A 187 15.97 -1.01 -9.61
N VAL A 188 15.14 0.01 -9.37
CA VAL A 188 14.10 0.45 -10.31
C VAL A 188 14.71 0.92 -11.63
N ASN A 189 15.80 1.71 -11.57
CA ASN A 189 16.52 2.14 -12.77
C ASN A 189 17.04 0.94 -13.59
N SER A 190 17.60 -0.07 -12.91
CA SER A 190 18.03 -1.30 -13.58
C SER A 190 16.88 -2.10 -14.22
N LEU A 191 15.69 -2.10 -13.61
CA LEU A 191 14.49 -2.73 -14.16
C LEU A 191 14.00 -1.98 -15.41
N ILE A 192 13.94 -0.65 -15.34
CA ILE A 192 13.63 0.23 -16.48
C ILE A 192 14.58 -0.05 -17.64
N GLU A 193 15.89 -0.02 -17.40
CA GLU A 193 16.88 -0.28 -18.44
C GLU A 193 16.71 -1.66 -19.07
N THR A 194 16.43 -2.67 -18.25
CA THR A 194 16.17 -4.04 -18.72
C THR A 194 14.94 -4.06 -19.64
N GLN A 195 13.83 -3.43 -19.24
CA GLN A 195 12.61 -3.38 -20.05
C GLN A 195 12.79 -2.58 -21.35
N GLU A 196 13.58 -1.51 -21.33
CA GLU A 196 13.91 -0.74 -22.52
C GLU A 196 14.83 -1.52 -23.49
N LYS A 197 15.80 -2.28 -22.96
CA LYS A 197 16.76 -3.07 -23.76
C LYS A 197 16.14 -4.34 -24.34
N GLN A 198 15.34 -5.06 -23.55
CA GLN A 198 14.74 -6.33 -23.97
C GLN A 198 13.75 -6.15 -25.13
N ASN A 199 13.26 -4.92 -25.33
CA ASN A 199 12.43 -4.48 -26.46
C ASN A 199 11.54 -5.62 -26.98
N PRO A 200 10.70 -6.21 -26.11
CA PRO A 200 10.04 -7.44 -26.47
C PRO A 200 9.14 -7.12 -27.66
N ASP A 201 9.44 -7.66 -28.84
CA ASP A 201 8.62 -7.49 -30.06
C ASP A 201 7.34 -8.35 -29.97
N LEU A 202 6.75 -8.40 -28.78
CA LEU A 202 5.48 -9.00 -28.46
C LEU A 202 4.44 -7.87 -28.42
N PRO A 203 3.42 -7.89 -29.28
CA PRO A 203 2.35 -6.91 -29.23
C PRO A 203 1.70 -6.85 -27.85
N GLY A 204 1.67 -5.66 -27.25
CA GLY A 204 0.74 -5.33 -26.17
C GLY A 204 1.15 -5.65 -24.73
N ILE A 205 2.43 -5.87 -24.44
CA ILE A 205 2.92 -6.12 -23.07
C ILE A 205 2.73 -4.93 -22.15
N PHE A 206 2.89 -3.70 -22.63
CA PHE A 206 2.78 -2.50 -21.78
C PHE A 206 1.59 -1.66 -22.21
N ALA A 207 0.97 -0.97 -21.27
CA ALA A 207 -0.09 -0.04 -21.57
C ALA A 207 0.01 1.23 -20.73
N VAL A 208 -0.50 2.35 -21.27
CA VAL A 208 -0.74 3.55 -20.48
C VAL A 208 -2.11 3.42 -19.84
N VAL A 209 -2.15 3.22 -18.53
CA VAL A 209 -3.38 3.21 -17.74
C VAL A 209 -3.82 4.66 -17.51
N ILE A 210 -5.04 4.98 -17.92
CA ILE A 210 -5.62 6.33 -17.82
C ILE A 210 -6.72 6.44 -16.76
N HIS A 211 -7.27 5.31 -16.33
CA HIS A 211 -8.23 5.25 -15.24
C HIS A 211 -8.32 3.83 -14.68
N SER A 212 -8.65 3.72 -13.39
CA SER A 212 -9.00 2.44 -12.76
C SER A 212 -10.25 2.61 -11.88
N THR A 213 -11.09 1.59 -11.85
CA THR A 213 -12.34 1.61 -11.06
C THR A 213 -12.80 0.21 -10.70
N LYS A 214 -13.51 0.09 -9.57
CA LYS A 214 -14.22 -1.15 -9.17
C LYS A 214 -15.61 -1.24 -9.81
N SER A 215 -16.09 -0.17 -10.46
CA SER A 215 -17.42 -0.11 -11.06
C SER A 215 -17.34 -0.30 -12.58
N ILE A 216 -18.09 -1.28 -13.07
CA ILE A 216 -18.23 -1.59 -14.49
C ILE A 216 -19.19 -0.62 -15.23
N LYS A 217 -20.04 0.10 -14.49
CA LYS A 217 -21.06 0.96 -15.08
C LYS A 217 -20.38 2.13 -15.81
N GLN A 218 -20.78 2.36 -17.05
CA GLN A 218 -20.35 3.48 -17.89
C GLN A 218 -18.87 3.46 -18.31
N LEU A 219 -18.17 2.31 -18.23
CA LEU A 219 -16.78 2.23 -18.64
C LEU A 219 -16.57 2.66 -20.10
N ASP A 220 -17.47 2.29 -21.02
CA ASP A 220 -17.36 2.63 -22.44
C ASP A 220 -17.49 4.14 -22.67
N THR A 221 -18.47 4.75 -22.01
CA THR A 221 -18.70 6.20 -22.06
C THR A 221 -17.52 6.94 -21.46
N LEU A 222 -17.00 6.46 -20.32
CA LEU A 222 -15.84 7.04 -19.66
C LEU A 222 -14.59 6.91 -20.52
N ALA A 223 -14.32 5.72 -21.07
CA ALA A 223 -13.20 5.45 -21.96
C ALA A 223 -13.25 6.37 -23.19
N SER A 224 -14.41 6.45 -23.85
CA SER A 224 -14.62 7.33 -25.01
C SER A 224 -14.37 8.81 -24.66
N THR A 225 -14.89 9.25 -23.51
CA THR A 225 -14.72 10.64 -23.04
C THR A 225 -13.26 10.96 -22.76
N LEU A 226 -12.55 10.06 -22.07
CA LEU A 226 -11.13 10.23 -21.77
C LEU A 226 -10.29 10.23 -23.06
N THR A 227 -10.57 9.30 -23.98
CA THR A 227 -9.89 9.24 -25.28
C THR A 227 -10.08 10.53 -26.08
N GLU A 228 -11.30 11.05 -26.17
CA GLU A 228 -11.57 12.31 -26.88
C GLU A 228 -10.80 13.49 -26.25
N LYS A 229 -10.79 13.56 -24.91
CA LYS A 229 -10.06 14.60 -24.17
C LYS A 229 -8.56 14.54 -24.47
N ILE A 230 -7.97 13.34 -24.48
CA ILE A 230 -6.55 13.13 -24.77
C ILE A 230 -6.25 13.47 -26.23
N GLN A 231 -7.08 13.02 -27.17
CA GLN A 231 -6.86 13.23 -28.60
C GLN A 231 -6.91 14.72 -28.98
N LYS A 232 -7.83 15.49 -28.39
CA LYS A 232 -7.92 16.95 -28.56
C LYS A 232 -6.68 17.68 -28.08
N ALA A 233 -6.06 17.20 -26.99
CA ALA A 233 -4.88 17.82 -26.40
C ALA A 233 -3.55 17.31 -26.99
N ALA A 234 -3.56 16.16 -27.67
CA ALA A 234 -2.36 15.53 -28.21
C ALA A 234 -1.91 16.17 -29.53
N PRO A 235 -0.58 16.25 -29.79
CA PRO A 235 -0.05 16.65 -31.08
C PRO A 235 -0.57 15.74 -32.21
N LYS A 236 -0.82 16.29 -33.40
CA LYS A 236 -1.36 15.54 -34.57
C LYS A 236 -0.59 14.25 -34.86
N ALA A 237 0.74 14.27 -34.73
CA ALA A 237 1.59 13.10 -34.96
C ALA A 237 1.35 11.92 -34.00
N LYS A 238 0.74 12.17 -32.83
CA LYS A 238 0.44 11.16 -31.81
C LYS A 238 -1.03 10.75 -31.76
N GLN A 239 -1.92 11.43 -32.47
CA GLN A 239 -3.36 11.17 -32.43
C GLN A 239 -3.75 9.78 -32.94
N GLN A 240 -3.01 9.21 -33.90
CA GLN A 240 -3.28 7.85 -34.40
C GLN A 240 -2.98 6.77 -33.35
N GLU A 241 -2.01 6.99 -32.46
CA GLU A 241 -1.64 6.05 -31.38
C GLU A 241 -2.66 6.04 -30.22
N LEU A 242 -3.61 7.00 -30.21
CA LEU A 242 -4.48 7.29 -29.05
C LEU A 242 -5.93 6.77 -29.19
N ASN A 243 -6.30 6.19 -30.33
CA ASN A 243 -7.72 6.00 -30.68
C ASN A 243 -8.41 4.76 -30.12
N ASN A 244 -7.69 3.84 -29.49
CA ASN A 244 -8.26 2.56 -29.08
C ASN A 244 -8.05 2.34 -27.59
N PRO A 245 -8.92 2.89 -26.72
CA PRO A 245 -8.88 2.51 -25.33
C PRO A 245 -9.26 1.03 -25.19
N VAL A 246 -8.51 0.30 -24.38
CA VAL A 246 -8.78 -1.10 -24.08
C VAL A 246 -9.04 -1.23 -22.59
N ILE A 247 -10.10 -1.96 -22.25
CA ILE A 247 -10.44 -2.22 -20.86
C ILE A 247 -9.90 -3.59 -20.50
N TYR A 248 -9.16 -3.66 -19.40
CA TYR A 248 -8.77 -4.92 -18.79
C TYR A 248 -9.40 -5.06 -17.41
N VAL A 249 -9.50 -6.29 -16.94
CA VAL A 249 -9.79 -6.63 -15.54
C VAL A 249 -8.54 -7.25 -14.92
N MET A 250 -8.16 -6.72 -13.76
CA MET A 250 -7.06 -7.24 -12.95
C MET A 250 -7.56 -8.36 -12.03
N ASN A 251 -6.65 -9.20 -11.52
CA ASN A 251 -6.98 -10.32 -10.62
C ASN A 251 -7.77 -9.94 -9.37
N ASN A 252 -7.72 -8.68 -8.94
CA ASN A 252 -8.48 -8.15 -7.80
C ASN A 252 -9.84 -7.54 -8.18
N GLY A 253 -10.29 -7.72 -9.42
CA GLY A 253 -11.56 -7.22 -9.93
C GLY A 253 -11.58 -5.73 -10.29
N MET A 254 -10.45 -5.04 -10.26
CA MET A 254 -10.36 -3.67 -10.77
C MET A 254 -10.40 -3.66 -12.30
N TYR A 255 -11.26 -2.80 -12.84
CA TYR A 255 -11.27 -2.47 -14.27
C TYR A 255 -10.26 -1.36 -14.52
N VAL A 256 -9.40 -1.55 -15.50
CA VAL A 256 -8.41 -0.55 -15.93
C VAL A 256 -8.68 -0.15 -17.37
N ILE A 257 -8.85 1.15 -17.59
CA ILE A 257 -8.96 1.74 -18.92
C ILE A 257 -7.55 2.12 -19.34
N THR A 258 -7.13 1.58 -20.47
CA THR A 258 -5.78 1.76 -21.00
C THR A 258 -5.85 2.40 -22.39
N LEU A 259 -4.80 3.10 -22.79
CA LEU A 259 -4.59 3.48 -24.19
C LEU A 259 -3.61 2.49 -24.81
N ALA A 260 -3.99 1.92 -25.94
CA ALA A 260 -3.17 1.10 -26.85
C ALA A 260 -2.23 0.10 -26.15
N SER A 261 -2.44 -1.19 -26.36
CA SER A 261 -1.44 -2.18 -25.98
C SER A 261 -0.15 -1.89 -26.78
N ASN A 262 0.87 -1.37 -26.11
CA ASN A 262 2.14 -0.98 -26.69
C ASN A 262 3.06 -2.21 -26.74
N SER A 263 3.79 -2.34 -27.84
CA SER A 263 4.75 -3.44 -28.01
C SER A 263 5.91 -3.34 -27.02
N SER A 264 6.31 -2.14 -26.59
CA SER A 264 7.43 -1.96 -25.66
C SER A 264 7.21 -0.89 -24.61
N TYR A 265 7.95 -1.01 -23.49
CA TYR A 265 7.93 -0.08 -22.38
C TYR A 265 8.29 1.34 -22.83
N ALA A 266 9.34 1.50 -23.66
CA ALA A 266 9.78 2.80 -24.18
C ALA A 266 8.68 3.55 -24.95
N LYS A 267 7.88 2.84 -25.76
CA LYS A 267 6.74 3.43 -26.48
C LYS A 267 5.64 3.89 -25.51
N ALA A 268 5.31 3.04 -24.54
CA ALA A 268 4.32 3.38 -23.52
C ALA A 268 4.75 4.61 -22.68
N ARG A 269 6.02 4.70 -22.27
CA ARG A 269 6.56 5.87 -21.55
C ARG A 269 6.53 7.15 -22.38
N ALA A 270 6.89 7.07 -23.66
CA ALA A 270 6.84 8.22 -24.56
C ALA A 270 5.40 8.76 -24.70
N LEU A 271 4.42 7.85 -24.76
CA LEU A 271 3.00 8.23 -24.79
C LEU A 271 2.54 8.79 -23.44
N LEU A 272 2.98 8.21 -22.33
CA LEU A 272 2.66 8.66 -20.97
C LEU A 272 2.97 10.14 -20.78
N ALA A 273 4.11 10.63 -21.28
CA ALA A 273 4.48 12.04 -21.18
C ALA A 273 3.50 12.99 -21.87
N VAL A 274 2.83 12.54 -22.94
CA VAL A 274 1.76 13.30 -23.61
C VAL A 274 0.48 13.23 -22.77
N VAL A 275 0.12 12.04 -22.30
CA VAL A 275 -1.12 11.78 -21.56
C VAL A 275 -1.14 12.47 -20.20
N LYS A 276 -0.02 12.51 -19.47
CA LYS A 276 0.09 13.16 -18.14
C LYS A 276 -0.21 14.66 -18.16
N LYS A 277 -0.15 15.31 -19.31
CA LYS A 277 -0.58 16.71 -19.47
C LYS A 277 -2.09 16.89 -19.34
N VAL A 278 -2.86 15.82 -19.52
CA VAL A 278 -4.33 15.81 -19.55
C VAL A 278 -4.91 15.01 -18.38
N ILE A 279 -4.23 13.93 -18.02
CA ILE A 279 -4.57 12.98 -16.95
C ILE A 279 -3.32 12.79 -16.08
N PRO A 280 -3.12 13.63 -15.06
CA PRO A 280 -1.90 13.62 -14.25
C PRO A 280 -1.59 12.27 -13.59
N ASP A 281 -2.64 11.54 -13.20
CA ASP A 281 -2.55 10.26 -12.50
C ASP A 281 -2.37 9.05 -13.45
N ALA A 282 -2.21 9.29 -14.77
CA ALA A 282 -1.94 8.21 -15.71
C ALA A 282 -0.57 7.57 -15.41
N PHE A 283 -0.44 6.27 -15.68
CA PHE A 283 0.80 5.52 -15.45
C PHE A 283 1.02 4.44 -16.50
N VAL A 284 2.24 3.91 -16.57
CA VAL A 284 2.57 2.75 -17.40
C VAL A 284 2.68 1.53 -16.51
N SER A 285 2.15 0.40 -16.96
CA SER A 285 2.32 -0.89 -16.30
C SER A 285 2.22 -2.03 -17.33
N SER A 286 2.68 -3.21 -16.93
CA SER A 286 2.60 -4.44 -17.71
C SER A 286 1.19 -5.03 -17.69
N THR A 287 0.69 -5.43 -18.85
CA THR A 287 -0.61 -6.09 -19.05
C THR A 287 -0.55 -7.61 -18.87
N THR A 288 0.64 -8.18 -18.59
CA THR A 288 0.88 -9.64 -18.61
C THR A 288 0.00 -10.46 -17.68
N ASN A 289 -0.56 -9.84 -16.63
CA ASN A 289 -1.42 -10.48 -15.65
C ASN A 289 -2.86 -9.93 -15.69
N TRP A 290 -3.27 -9.28 -16.78
CA TRP A 290 -4.59 -8.68 -16.91
C TRP A 290 -5.41 -9.43 -17.96
N GLU A 291 -6.70 -9.58 -17.70
CA GLU A 291 -7.62 -10.21 -18.64
C GLU A 291 -8.35 -9.14 -19.44
N LEU A 292 -8.50 -9.34 -20.75
CA LEU A 292 -9.23 -8.41 -21.60
C LEU A 292 -10.71 -8.40 -21.20
N TYR A 293 -11.23 -7.24 -20.81
CA TYR A 293 -12.66 -7.09 -20.53
C TYR A 293 -13.41 -6.83 -21.84
N GLN A 294 -14.21 -7.81 -22.26
CA GLN A 294 -15.08 -7.66 -23.43
C GLN A 294 -16.44 -7.09 -23.03
N ILE A 295 -16.74 -5.91 -23.56
CA ILE A 295 -18.07 -5.31 -23.48
C ILE A 295 -19.00 -6.15 -24.37
N ALA A 296 -20.14 -6.59 -23.84
CA ALA A 296 -21.11 -7.36 -24.60
C ALA A 296 -21.53 -6.62 -25.89
N GLY A 297 -21.16 -7.17 -27.06
CA GLY A 297 -21.55 -6.65 -28.38
C GLY A 297 -20.45 -5.94 -29.20
N ALA A 298 -19.23 -5.79 -28.70
CA ALA A 298 -18.12 -5.22 -29.48
C ALA A 298 -17.36 -6.30 -30.28
N GLN A 299 -17.19 -6.09 -31.59
CA GLN A 299 -16.35 -6.96 -32.43
C GLN A 299 -14.87 -6.83 -32.02
N VAL A 300 -14.23 -7.96 -31.75
CA VAL A 300 -12.80 -8.07 -31.45
C VAL A 300 -11.99 -7.72 -32.71
N PRO A 301 -11.03 -6.78 -32.67
CA PRO A 301 -9.98 -6.75 -33.68
C PRO A 301 -9.19 -8.05 -33.50
N THR A 302 -9.31 -8.96 -34.46
CA THR A 302 -8.52 -10.19 -34.49
C THR A 302 -7.05 -9.81 -34.31
N GLN A 303 -6.45 -10.28 -33.21
CA GLN A 303 -5.00 -10.38 -33.13
C GLN A 303 -4.60 -11.34 -34.25
N GLU A 304 -4.13 -10.80 -35.38
CA GLU A 304 -3.39 -11.64 -36.32
C GLU A 304 -2.19 -12.16 -35.54
N ALA A 305 -2.21 -13.46 -35.25
CA ALA A 305 -1.03 -14.17 -34.79
C ALA A 305 0.08 -13.91 -35.80
N PRO A 306 1.31 -13.55 -35.36
CA PRO A 306 2.42 -13.38 -36.28
C PRO A 306 2.55 -14.67 -37.10
N GLY A 307 2.51 -14.50 -38.42
CA GLY A 307 2.64 -15.59 -39.38
C GLY A 307 3.87 -16.43 -39.07
N LYS A 308 3.68 -17.76 -39.18
CA LYS A 308 4.70 -18.80 -39.00
C LYS A 308 5.95 -18.56 -39.84
#